data_AF-A0A1V2NN80-F1
#
_entry.id   AF-A0A1V2NN80-F1
#
_cell.length_a   1.000
_cell.length_b   1.000
_cell.length_c   1.000
_cell.angle_alpha   90.00
_cell.angle_beta   90.00
_cell.angle_gamma   90.00
#
_symmetry.space_group_name_H-M   'P 1'
#
loop_
_entity.id
_entity.type
_entity.pdbx_description
1 polymer ?
#
loop_
_entity_poly.entity_id
_entity_poly.type
_entity_poly.pdbx_seq_one_letter_code
_entity_poly.pdbx_strand_id
1 'polypeptide(L)'
;MTSTHDPLRLADVDPLVFTERARGGQIVGAVALDVVMPVALLTAGIIVIVAGQPALGWVFVLAALALLAVAVWLLGRTGRTVGVATVDARIVRRTTGAAAGAGALWALASGKLAMFDVRRGRDPFAPAIAAFQFPEAVAPAPSRARRGMVPTLLLDSGERLTLDTALVLGRDPSAPADAPAEVYRWADMSRTLSKSHVRLEWDGRQMWVTDLGSTNGTFVRGAGASTPLLPHQRTPVPTDVVLEIGDRTLTVRDAA
;
A
#
# COMPACT_ATOMS: atom_id res chain seq x y z
N MET A 1 15.75 24.28 -5.01
CA MET A 1 15.49 23.50 -6.24
C MET A 1 14.18 22.76 -6.03
N THR A 2 13.11 23.30 -6.59
CA THR A 2 11.76 22.74 -6.54
C THR A 2 11.70 21.55 -7.49
N SER A 3 11.80 20.32 -6.95
CA SER A 3 11.43 19.13 -7.71
C SER A 3 9.91 19.11 -7.85
N THR A 4 9.42 19.61 -8.98
CA THR A 4 8.06 19.35 -9.45
C THR A 4 7.96 17.84 -9.68
N HIS A 5 7.37 17.10 -8.74
CA HIS A 5 6.98 15.70 -8.99
C HIS A 5 5.81 15.73 -9.96
N ASP A 6 6.12 15.58 -11.24
CA ASP A 6 5.11 15.32 -12.27
C ASP A 6 4.37 14.04 -11.86
N PRO A 7 3.04 14.04 -11.71
CA PRO A 7 2.31 12.86 -11.29
C PRO A 7 2.58 11.72 -12.29
N LEU A 8 3.12 10.60 -11.80
CA LEU A 8 3.38 9.40 -12.59
C LEU A 8 2.14 9.07 -13.42
N ARG A 9 2.25 9.12 -14.75
CA ARG A 9 1.16 8.73 -15.62
C ARG A 9 1.09 7.21 -15.62
N LEU A 10 -0.12 6.66 -15.78
CA LEU A 10 -0.31 5.21 -15.88
C LEU A 10 0.54 4.57 -17.01
N ALA A 11 0.88 5.36 -18.04
CA ALA A 11 1.73 4.95 -19.16
C ALA A 11 3.22 4.78 -18.79
N ASP A 12 3.66 5.36 -17.67
CA ASP A 12 5.06 5.32 -17.22
C ASP A 12 5.33 4.11 -16.31
N VAL A 13 4.29 3.35 -15.94
CA VAL A 13 4.40 2.15 -15.10
C VAL A 13 4.76 0.96 -15.97
N ASP A 14 5.85 0.26 -15.63
CA ASP A 14 6.22 -0.99 -16.30
C ASP A 14 5.04 -1.98 -16.21
N PRO A 15 4.44 -2.38 -17.35
CA PRO A 15 3.30 -3.28 -17.37
C PRO A 15 3.63 -4.68 -16.88
N LEU A 16 4.90 -5.02 -16.68
CA LEU A 16 5.37 -6.29 -16.15
C LEU A 16 5.91 -6.20 -14.72
N VAL A 17 5.69 -5.07 -14.04
CA VAL A 17 6.06 -4.92 -12.63
C VAL A 17 5.40 -6.01 -11.76
N PHE A 18 6.17 -6.55 -10.81
CA PHE A 18 5.78 -7.63 -9.90
C PHE A 18 5.32 -8.93 -10.58
N THR A 19 5.68 -9.16 -11.85
CA THR A 19 5.43 -10.44 -12.53
C THR A 19 6.59 -11.41 -12.33
N GLU A 20 6.29 -12.71 -12.22
CA GLU A 20 7.32 -13.76 -12.17
C GLU A 20 7.36 -14.53 -13.48
N ARG A 21 8.56 -14.86 -13.96
CA ARG A 21 8.72 -15.69 -15.17
C ARG A 21 8.33 -17.13 -14.90
N ALA A 22 7.64 -17.75 -15.85
CA ALA A 22 7.30 -19.16 -15.76
C ALA A 22 8.55 -20.04 -15.74
N ARG A 23 8.49 -21.11 -14.96
CA ARG A 23 9.57 -22.08 -14.81
C ARG A 23 9.58 -23.07 -15.96
N GLY A 24 10.73 -23.72 -16.17
CA GLY A 24 10.88 -24.76 -17.21
C GLY A 24 9.79 -25.83 -17.16
N GLY A 25 9.44 -26.32 -15.96
CA GLY A 25 8.37 -27.33 -15.79
C GLY A 25 6.99 -26.85 -16.24
N GLN A 26 6.65 -25.58 -16.02
CA GLN A 26 5.38 -25.01 -16.47
C GLN A 26 5.35 -24.88 -18.00
N ILE A 27 6.47 -24.46 -18.59
CA ILE A 27 6.62 -24.38 -20.05
C ILE A 27 6.42 -25.77 -20.67
N VAL A 28 7.11 -26.79 -20.12
CA VAL A 28 6.98 -28.18 -20.60
C VAL A 28 5.55 -28.68 -20.47
N GLY A 29 4.89 -28.46 -19.33
CA GLY A 29 3.50 -28.87 -19.11
C GLY A 29 2.52 -28.21 -20.10
N ALA A 30 2.68 -26.91 -20.35
CA ALA A 30 1.85 -26.21 -21.33
C ALA A 30 2.10 -26.71 -22.77
N VAL A 31 3.37 -26.87 -23.16
CA VAL A 31 3.74 -27.36 -24.50
C VAL A 31 3.23 -28.78 -24.74
N ALA A 32 3.25 -29.64 -23.72
CA ALA A 32 2.74 -31.01 -23.81
C ALA A 32 1.26 -31.04 -24.25
N LEU A 33 0.43 -30.17 -23.65
CA LEU A 33 -1.00 -30.15 -23.95
C LEU A 33 -1.34 -29.32 -25.19
N ASP A 34 -0.73 -28.15 -25.36
CA ASP A 34 -1.12 -27.21 -26.42
C ASP A 34 -0.45 -27.52 -27.78
N VAL A 35 0.65 -28.26 -27.80
CA VAL A 35 1.42 -28.55 -29.02
C VAL A 35 1.60 -30.05 -29.22
N VAL A 36 2.18 -30.76 -28.25
CA VAL A 36 2.54 -32.17 -28.44
C VAL A 36 1.30 -33.03 -28.64
N MET A 37 0.23 -32.84 -27.85
CA MET A 37 -1.01 -33.59 -27.99
C MET A 37 -1.68 -33.39 -29.38
N PRO A 38 -1.94 -32.15 -29.86
CA PRO A 38 -2.49 -31.95 -31.20
C PRO A 38 -1.60 -32.50 -32.32
N VAL A 39 -0.27 -32.35 -32.21
CA VAL A 39 0.67 -32.89 -33.21
C VAL A 39 0.62 -34.42 -33.22
N ALA A 40 0.61 -35.07 -32.05
CA ALA A 40 0.49 -36.52 -31.95
C ALA A 40 -0.84 -37.01 -32.55
N LEU A 41 -1.93 -36.28 -32.30
CA LEU A 41 -3.25 -36.59 -32.87
C LEU A 41 -3.26 -36.45 -34.40
N LEU A 42 -2.60 -35.41 -34.93
CA LEU A 42 -2.43 -35.20 -36.36
C LEU A 42 -1.64 -36.35 -36.99
N THR A 43 -0.50 -36.72 -36.39
CA THR A 43 0.33 -37.84 -36.84
C THR A 43 -0.44 -39.15 -36.81
N ALA A 44 -1.18 -39.44 -35.74
CA ALA A 44 -2.03 -40.62 -35.63
C ALA A 44 -3.11 -40.64 -36.73
N GLY A 45 -3.75 -39.49 -36.99
CA GLY A 45 -4.72 -39.35 -38.07
C GLY A 45 -4.13 -39.69 -39.44
N ILE A 46 -2.94 -39.17 -39.77
CA ILE A 46 -2.24 -39.46 -41.03
C ILE A 46 -1.93 -40.96 -41.15
N ILE A 47 -1.42 -41.58 -40.08
CA ILE A 47 -1.12 -43.03 -40.07
C ILE A 47 -2.40 -43.84 -40.34
N VAL A 48 -3.52 -43.48 -39.72
CA VAL A 48 -4.82 -44.16 -39.90
C VAL A 48 -5.36 -43.99 -41.33
N ILE A 49 -5.16 -42.83 -41.97
CA ILE A 49 -5.51 -42.62 -43.38
C ILE A 49 -4.70 -43.58 -44.27
N VAL A 50 -3.37 -43.62 -44.07
CA VAL A 50 -2.47 -44.47 -44.86
C VAL A 50 -2.76 -45.96 -44.63
N ALA A 51 -3.20 -46.34 -43.44
CA ALA A 51 -3.61 -47.70 -43.08
C ALA A 51 -4.97 -48.12 -43.67
N GLY A 52 -5.63 -47.29 -44.49
CA GLY A 52 -6.86 -47.64 -45.21
C GLY A 52 -8.15 -47.34 -44.45
N GLN A 53 -8.09 -46.55 -43.37
CA GLN A 53 -9.27 -46.10 -42.60
C GLN A 53 -9.47 -44.58 -42.70
N PRO A 54 -9.71 -44.03 -43.90
CA PRO A 54 -9.63 -42.58 -44.15
C PRO A 54 -10.67 -41.78 -43.35
N ALA A 55 -11.88 -42.30 -43.15
CA ALA A 55 -12.93 -41.61 -42.39
C ALA A 55 -12.47 -41.34 -40.94
N LEU A 56 -11.96 -42.36 -40.26
CA LEU A 56 -11.45 -42.23 -38.89
C LEU A 56 -10.20 -41.35 -38.83
N GLY A 57 -9.30 -41.48 -39.80
CA GLY A 57 -8.10 -40.67 -39.86
C GLY A 57 -8.40 -39.18 -40.04
N TRP A 58 -9.38 -38.82 -40.88
CA TRP A 58 -9.85 -37.44 -41.02
C TRP A 58 -10.46 -36.89 -39.73
N VAL A 59 -11.17 -37.69 -38.93
CA VAL A 59 -11.67 -37.26 -37.62
C VAL A 59 -10.52 -36.80 -36.72
N PHE A 60 -9.43 -37.56 -36.64
CA PHE A 60 -8.25 -37.16 -35.86
C PHE A 60 -7.57 -35.92 -36.41
N VAL A 61 -7.40 -35.81 -37.73
CA VAL A 61 -6.80 -34.62 -38.37
C VAL A 61 -7.63 -33.37 -38.07
N LEU A 62 -8.95 -33.43 -38.27
CA LEU A 62 -9.84 -32.31 -38.01
C LEU A 62 -9.87 -31.93 -36.53
N ALA A 63 -9.87 -32.90 -35.62
CA ALA A 63 -9.78 -32.65 -34.18
C ALA A 63 -8.45 -31.96 -33.82
N ALA A 64 -7.32 -32.41 -34.38
CA ALA A 64 -6.02 -31.79 -34.14
C ALA A 64 -5.98 -30.33 -34.63
N LEU A 65 -6.49 -30.07 -35.84
CA LEU A 65 -6.57 -28.72 -36.40
C LEU A 65 -7.50 -27.82 -35.58
N ALA A 66 -8.63 -28.34 -35.10
CA ALA A 66 -9.53 -27.60 -34.23
C ALA A 66 -8.85 -27.23 -32.90
N LEU A 67 -8.14 -28.16 -32.28
CA LEU A 67 -7.39 -27.89 -31.04
C LEU A 67 -6.31 -26.82 -31.24
N LEU A 68 -5.54 -26.89 -32.33
CA LEU A 68 -4.54 -25.87 -32.67
C LEU A 68 -5.19 -24.50 -32.93
N ALA A 69 -6.31 -24.46 -33.67
CA ALA A 69 -7.04 -23.22 -33.94
C ALA A 69 -7.56 -22.58 -32.64
N VAL A 70 -8.13 -23.39 -31.73
CA VAL A 70 -8.58 -22.93 -30.41
C VAL A 70 -7.41 -22.45 -29.57
N ALA A 71 -6.27 -23.16 -29.57
CA ALA A 71 -5.07 -22.73 -28.86
C ALA A 71 -4.56 -21.37 -29.36
N VAL A 72 -4.49 -21.17 -30.69
CA VAL A 72 -4.10 -19.88 -31.28
C VAL A 72 -5.11 -18.78 -30.94
N TRP A 73 -6.40 -19.07 -30.99
CA TRP A 73 -7.45 -18.12 -30.63
C TRP A 73 -7.37 -17.69 -29.15
N LEU A 74 -7.21 -18.65 -28.23
CA LEU A 74 -7.03 -18.39 -26.79
C LEU A 74 -5.74 -17.61 -26.51
N LEU A 75 -4.64 -17.97 -27.17
CA LEU A 75 -3.37 -17.25 -27.07
C LEU A 75 -3.52 -15.78 -27.51
N GLY A 76 -4.25 -15.54 -28.60
CA GLY A 76 -4.55 -14.21 -29.11
C GLY A 76 -5.47 -13.41 -28.20
N ARG A 77 -6.51 -14.05 -27.64
CA ARG A 77 -7.58 -13.38 -26.88
C ARG A 77 -7.23 -13.14 -25.42
N THR A 78 -6.66 -14.13 -24.75
CA THR A 78 -6.43 -14.10 -23.29
C THR A 78 -4.98 -14.40 -22.92
N GLY A 79 -4.23 -15.11 -23.77
CA GLY A 79 -2.92 -15.63 -23.41
C GLY A 79 -2.97 -16.83 -22.44
N ARG A 80 -4.16 -17.37 -22.16
CA ARG A 80 -4.38 -18.60 -21.37
C ARG A 80 -4.97 -19.67 -22.27
N THR A 81 -4.09 -20.39 -22.97
CA THR A 81 -4.44 -21.64 -23.64
C THR A 81 -4.74 -22.73 -22.60
N VAL A 82 -5.25 -23.88 -23.04
CA VAL A 82 -5.66 -24.96 -22.12
C VAL A 82 -4.45 -25.44 -21.31
N GLY A 83 -3.32 -25.71 -21.96
CA GLY A 83 -2.09 -26.13 -21.29
C GLY A 83 -1.56 -25.07 -20.34
N VAL A 84 -1.46 -23.83 -20.80
CA VAL A 84 -1.03 -22.69 -19.97
C VAL A 84 -1.91 -22.49 -18.73
N ALA A 85 -3.23 -22.69 -18.85
CA ALA A 85 -4.14 -22.57 -17.73
C ALA A 85 -3.93 -23.66 -16.68
N THR A 86 -3.61 -24.90 -17.08
CA THR A 86 -3.37 -26.02 -16.13
C THR A 86 -2.13 -25.85 -15.27
N VAL A 87 -1.15 -25.06 -15.73
CA VAL A 87 0.10 -24.79 -15.00
C VAL A 87 0.11 -23.40 -14.32
N ASP A 88 -1.06 -22.77 -14.28
CA ASP A 88 -1.30 -21.42 -13.76
C ASP A 88 -0.31 -20.37 -14.23
N ALA A 89 -0.17 -20.32 -15.54
CA ALA A 89 0.63 -19.32 -16.20
C ALA A 89 -0.22 -18.46 -17.14
N ARG A 90 0.41 -17.45 -17.72
CA ARG A 90 -0.13 -16.66 -18.83
C ARG A 90 0.96 -16.28 -19.81
N ILE A 91 0.66 -16.34 -21.10
CA ILE A 91 1.54 -15.88 -22.18
C ILE A 91 1.09 -14.51 -22.67
N VAL A 92 1.98 -13.53 -22.61
CA VAL A 92 1.72 -12.14 -23.03
C VAL A 92 2.89 -11.56 -23.80
N ARG A 93 2.70 -10.40 -24.43
CA ARG A 93 3.79 -9.65 -25.08
C ARG A 93 4.76 -9.10 -24.05
N ARG A 94 6.06 -9.28 -24.30
CA ARG A 94 7.16 -8.84 -23.42
C ARG A 94 7.22 -7.34 -23.17
N THR A 95 6.67 -6.54 -24.08
CA THR A 95 6.76 -5.08 -24.00
C THR A 95 5.53 -4.42 -23.40
N THR A 96 4.36 -5.07 -23.53
CA THR A 96 3.08 -4.43 -23.17
C THR A 96 2.30 -5.17 -22.09
N GLY A 97 2.66 -6.42 -21.76
CA GLY A 97 1.84 -7.27 -20.89
C GLY A 97 0.49 -7.69 -21.49
N ALA A 98 0.18 -7.28 -22.73
CA ALA A 98 -1.08 -7.57 -23.39
C ALA A 98 -1.11 -8.98 -24.01
N ALA A 99 -2.33 -9.49 -24.27
CA ALA A 99 -2.55 -10.70 -25.04
C ALA A 99 -1.93 -10.59 -26.45
N ALA A 100 -1.67 -11.74 -27.08
CA ALA A 100 -0.91 -11.77 -28.32
C ALA A 100 -1.68 -11.12 -29.50
N GLY A 101 -3.01 -11.07 -29.45
CA GLY A 101 -3.87 -10.50 -30.48
C GLY A 101 -3.90 -11.32 -31.78
N ALA A 102 -4.36 -10.72 -32.87
CA ALA A 102 -4.49 -11.38 -34.17
C ALA A 102 -3.16 -11.93 -34.73
N GLY A 103 -2.04 -11.30 -34.37
CA GLY A 103 -0.69 -11.71 -34.78
C GLY A 103 -0.03 -12.74 -33.85
N ALA A 104 -0.80 -13.58 -33.14
CA ALA A 104 -0.29 -14.46 -32.09
C ALA A 104 0.83 -15.40 -32.56
N LEU A 105 0.63 -16.08 -33.70
CA LEU A 105 1.61 -17.00 -34.28
C LEU A 105 2.92 -16.28 -34.64
N TRP A 106 2.83 -15.11 -35.28
CA TRP A 106 4.01 -14.32 -35.62
C TRP A 106 4.72 -13.78 -34.36
N ALA A 107 3.97 -13.35 -33.35
CA ALA A 107 4.55 -12.89 -32.10
C ALA A 107 5.27 -14.01 -31.34
N LEU A 108 4.74 -15.23 -31.40
CA LEU A 108 5.38 -16.43 -30.86
C LEU A 108 6.69 -16.74 -31.61
N ALA A 109 6.62 -16.83 -32.94
CA ALA A 109 7.77 -17.14 -33.79
C ALA A 109 8.90 -16.10 -33.68
N SER A 110 8.55 -14.82 -33.52
CA SER A 110 9.51 -13.73 -33.33
C SER A 110 10.02 -13.56 -31.90
N GLY A 111 9.66 -14.46 -30.98
CA GLY A 111 10.13 -14.42 -29.58
C GLY A 111 9.60 -13.24 -28.77
N LYS A 112 8.59 -12.52 -29.27
CA LYS A 112 8.00 -11.33 -28.63
C LYS A 112 7.08 -11.68 -27.46
N LEU A 113 6.75 -12.97 -27.31
CA LEU A 113 5.93 -13.48 -26.23
C LEU A 113 6.78 -14.00 -25.07
N ALA A 114 6.19 -13.96 -23.89
CA ALA A 114 6.76 -14.47 -22.66
C ALA A 114 5.68 -15.09 -21.79
N MET A 115 6.05 -16.18 -21.12
CA MET A 115 5.19 -16.88 -20.18
C MET A 115 5.54 -16.46 -18.75
N PHE A 116 4.51 -16.15 -17.96
CA PHE A 116 4.61 -15.69 -16.58
C PHE A 116 3.80 -16.58 -15.65
N ASP A 117 4.29 -16.80 -14.45
CA ASP A 117 3.64 -17.57 -13.38
C ASP A 117 2.61 -16.67 -12.67
N VAL A 118 1.34 -17.04 -12.74
CA VAL A 118 0.22 -16.28 -12.15
C VAL A 118 -0.05 -16.71 -10.70
N ARG A 119 0.48 -17.85 -10.24
CA ARG A 119 0.39 -18.27 -8.84
C ARG A 119 1.36 -17.49 -7.96
N ARG A 120 2.57 -17.24 -8.45
CA ARG A 120 3.65 -16.58 -7.66
C ARG A 120 3.76 -15.09 -7.93
N GLY A 121 3.55 -14.67 -9.17
CA GLY A 121 3.62 -13.28 -9.58
C GLY A 121 2.25 -12.66 -9.84
N ARG A 122 2.23 -11.35 -10.02
CA ARG A 122 1.05 -10.62 -10.49
C ARG A 122 0.62 -11.14 -11.87
N ASP A 123 -0.68 -11.26 -12.10
CA ASP A 123 -1.20 -11.54 -13.45
C ASP A 123 -0.84 -10.37 -14.38
N PRO A 124 -0.06 -10.57 -15.46
CA PRO A 124 0.34 -9.50 -16.35
C PRO A 124 -0.84 -8.85 -17.10
N PHE A 125 -1.99 -9.51 -17.17
CA PHE A 125 -3.20 -8.96 -17.78
C PHE A 125 -3.99 -8.06 -16.83
N ALA A 126 -3.70 -8.11 -15.52
CA ALA A 126 -4.24 -7.15 -14.57
C ALA A 126 -3.59 -5.77 -14.78
N PRO A 127 -4.24 -4.65 -14.44
CA PRO A 127 -3.60 -3.34 -14.46
C PRO A 127 -2.39 -3.33 -13.51
N ALA A 128 -1.26 -2.81 -14.01
CA ALA A 128 -0.10 -2.53 -13.18
C ALA A 128 -0.36 -1.20 -12.46
N ILE A 129 -0.44 -1.25 -11.14
CA ILE A 129 -0.48 -0.05 -10.30
C ILE A 129 0.93 0.12 -9.75
N ALA A 130 1.57 1.26 -10.02
CA ALA A 130 2.83 1.58 -9.39
C ALA A 130 2.64 1.52 -7.88
N ALA A 131 3.56 0.84 -7.17
CA ALA A 131 3.58 0.95 -5.72
C ALA A 131 3.70 2.44 -5.39
N PHE A 132 2.72 2.98 -4.68
CA PHE A 132 2.80 4.34 -4.19
C PHE A 132 4.04 4.40 -3.31
N GLN A 133 5.10 5.01 -3.83
CA GLN A 133 6.22 5.39 -3.02
C GLN A 133 5.71 6.54 -2.18
N PHE A 134 5.42 6.25 -0.91
CA PHE A 134 5.37 7.32 0.06
C PHE A 134 6.65 8.10 -0.15
N PRO A 135 6.57 9.44 -0.33
CA PRO A 135 7.76 10.27 -0.26
C PRO A 135 8.51 9.75 0.94
N GLU A 136 9.75 9.31 0.74
CA GLU A 136 10.60 8.87 1.83
C GLU A 136 10.50 10.05 2.78
N ALA A 137 9.73 9.86 3.86
CA ALA A 137 9.61 10.88 4.85
C ALA A 137 11.04 10.93 5.32
N VAL A 138 11.76 11.96 4.88
CA VAL A 138 13.03 12.32 5.47
C VAL A 138 12.60 12.54 6.89
N ALA A 139 12.68 11.48 7.71
CA ALA A 139 12.57 11.55 9.13
C ALA A 139 13.57 12.65 9.42
N PRO A 140 13.09 13.86 9.80
CA PRO A 140 13.90 15.05 9.70
C PRO A 140 15.19 14.70 10.41
N ALA A 141 16.30 14.64 9.65
CA ALA A 141 17.59 14.17 10.17
C ALA A 141 17.73 14.81 11.53
N PRO A 142 17.96 14.05 12.63
CA PRO A 142 17.77 14.56 13.98
C PRO A 142 18.48 15.89 14.05
N SER A 143 17.66 16.95 13.93
CA SER A 143 18.14 18.32 13.94
C SER A 143 18.75 18.35 15.31
N ARG A 144 20.09 18.46 15.38
CA ARG A 144 20.79 18.57 16.65
C ARG A 144 19.95 19.52 17.46
N ALA A 145 19.27 18.97 18.47
CA ALA A 145 18.29 19.71 19.22
C ALA A 145 18.96 21.02 19.58
N ARG A 146 18.25 22.13 19.42
CA ARG A 146 18.61 23.32 20.18
C ARG A 146 18.45 22.89 21.65
N ARG A 147 19.50 22.29 22.20
CA ARG A 147 19.60 21.99 23.62
C ARG A 147 19.45 23.34 24.29
N GLY A 148 18.42 23.50 25.09
CA GLY A 148 18.41 24.56 26.10
C GLY A 148 17.08 25.21 26.43
N MET A 149 15.99 24.98 25.69
CA MET A 149 14.75 25.71 25.94
C MET A 149 13.56 24.75 26.11
N VAL A 150 13.17 24.55 27.38
CA VAL A 150 11.97 23.79 27.80
C VAL A 150 10.78 24.76 27.81
N PRO A 151 9.66 24.46 27.13
CA PRO A 151 8.53 25.37 27.09
C PRO A 151 7.91 25.54 28.48
N THR A 152 7.42 26.76 28.73
CA THR A 152 6.68 27.10 29.95
C THR A 152 5.19 27.06 29.68
N LEU A 153 4.46 26.33 30.50
CA LEU A 153 3.01 26.26 30.47
C LEU A 153 2.44 27.25 31.47
N LEU A 154 1.70 28.24 31.00
CA LEU A 154 0.95 29.18 31.84
C LEU A 154 -0.50 28.72 31.93
N LEU A 155 -0.92 28.34 33.13
CA LEU A 155 -2.30 27.97 33.43
C LEU A 155 -3.15 29.22 33.65
N ASP A 156 -4.46 29.11 33.43
CA ASP A 156 -5.42 30.17 33.77
C ASP A 156 -5.47 30.53 35.26
N SER A 157 -4.97 29.65 36.14
CA SER A 157 -4.76 29.92 37.56
C SER A 157 -3.61 30.90 37.83
N GLY A 158 -2.80 31.22 36.82
CA GLY A 158 -1.58 32.00 36.95
C GLY A 158 -0.34 31.16 37.27
N GLU A 159 -0.49 29.86 37.51
CA GLU A 159 0.62 28.95 37.77
C GLU A 159 1.46 28.70 36.51
N ARG A 160 2.75 28.48 36.72
CA ARG A 160 3.73 28.24 35.66
C ARG A 160 4.38 26.88 35.87
N LEU A 161 4.24 26.01 34.89
CA LEU A 161 4.86 24.68 34.90
C LEU A 161 5.88 24.59 33.76
N THR A 162 6.99 23.89 33.99
CA THR A 162 7.94 23.53 32.93
C THR A 162 7.57 22.17 32.36
N LEU A 163 7.62 22.02 31.03
CA LEU A 163 7.38 20.72 30.38
C LEU A 163 8.70 20.01 30.07
N ASP A 164 9.49 19.74 31.11
CA ASP A 164 10.78 19.04 31.02
C ASP A 164 10.61 17.51 30.94
N THR A 165 9.54 17.00 31.55
CA THR A 165 9.08 15.62 31.48
C THR A 165 7.64 15.55 30.92
N ALA A 166 7.17 14.35 30.61
CA ALA A 166 5.77 14.17 30.24
C ALA A 166 4.87 14.55 31.41
N LEU A 167 3.80 15.33 31.15
CA LEU A 167 2.89 15.85 32.15
C LEU A 167 1.46 15.46 31.84
N VAL A 168 0.76 14.87 32.81
CA VAL A 168 -0.68 14.57 32.71
C VAL A 168 -1.47 15.57 33.55
N LEU A 169 -2.39 16.27 32.90
CA LEU A 169 -3.27 17.26 33.51
C LEU A 169 -4.70 16.71 33.64
N GLY A 170 -5.36 17.05 34.75
CA GLY A 170 -6.78 16.76 34.96
C GLY A 170 -7.22 17.10 36.38
N ARG A 171 -8.48 16.82 36.71
CA ARG A 171 -9.03 17.13 38.05
C ARG A 171 -8.54 16.20 39.16
N ASP A 172 -8.11 14.99 38.78
CA ASP A 172 -7.63 13.93 39.67
C ASP A 172 -6.78 12.95 38.85
N PRO A 173 -5.62 13.42 38.33
CA PRO A 173 -4.87 12.69 37.32
C PRO A 173 -4.07 11.54 37.92
N SER A 174 -3.84 10.53 37.08
CA SER A 174 -2.91 9.43 37.35
C SER A 174 -2.02 9.21 36.14
N ALA A 175 -0.77 8.86 36.38
CA ALA A 175 0.17 8.50 35.32
C ALA A 175 -0.13 7.07 34.83
N PRO A 176 -0.19 6.83 33.51
CA PRO A 176 -0.29 5.47 32.97
C PRO A 176 0.91 4.61 33.40
N ALA A 177 0.68 3.34 33.73
CA ALA A 177 1.73 2.43 34.20
C ALA A 177 2.78 2.11 33.12
N ASP A 178 2.35 2.10 31.87
CA ASP A 178 3.13 1.85 30.66
C ASP A 178 3.79 3.12 30.09
N ALA A 179 3.41 4.30 30.57
CA ALA A 179 3.95 5.58 30.14
C ALA A 179 4.08 6.56 31.32
N PRO A 180 5.17 6.47 32.10
CA PRO A 180 5.42 7.38 33.22
C PRO A 180 5.31 8.85 32.81
N ALA A 181 4.75 9.65 33.72
CA ALA A 181 4.59 11.08 33.57
C ALA A 181 4.43 11.72 34.96
N GLU A 182 4.82 12.98 35.08
CA GLU A 182 4.37 13.80 36.18
C GLU A 182 2.86 14.04 36.06
N VAL A 183 2.22 14.26 37.20
CA VAL A 183 0.79 14.53 37.25
C VAL A 183 0.57 15.87 37.91
N TYR A 184 -0.23 16.71 37.28
CA TYR A 184 -0.61 17.99 37.85
C TYR A 184 -2.13 18.05 37.97
N ARG A 185 -2.57 18.14 39.23
CA ARG A 185 -3.98 18.23 39.58
C ARG A 185 -4.46 19.66 39.39
N TRP A 186 -5.15 19.90 38.29
CA TRP A 186 -5.76 21.19 38.01
C TRP A 186 -7.12 21.26 38.68
N ALA A 187 -7.21 22.04 39.76
CA ALA A 187 -8.44 22.20 40.52
C ALA A 187 -9.58 22.74 39.64
N ASP A 188 -10.64 21.93 39.48
CA ASP A 188 -11.76 22.29 38.62
C ASP A 188 -13.13 22.06 39.28
N MET A 189 -13.67 23.13 39.86
CA MET A 189 -14.94 23.08 40.59
C MET A 189 -16.15 22.92 39.68
N SER A 190 -16.08 23.37 38.43
CA SER A 190 -17.12 23.21 37.41
C SER A 190 -17.19 21.80 36.83
N ARG A 191 -16.24 20.90 37.17
CA ARG A 191 -16.14 19.52 36.68
C ARG A 191 -16.11 19.40 35.15
N THR A 192 -15.48 20.37 34.51
CA THR A 192 -15.24 20.42 33.07
C THR A 192 -13.98 19.63 32.66
N LEU A 193 -13.09 19.36 33.61
CA LEU A 193 -11.92 18.50 33.43
C LEU A 193 -12.22 17.03 33.78
N SER A 194 -11.84 16.10 32.90
CA SER A 194 -11.73 14.68 33.21
C SER A 194 -10.68 14.40 34.29
N LYS A 195 -10.73 13.20 34.91
CA LYS A 195 -9.76 12.75 35.94
C LYS A 195 -8.32 12.91 35.45
N SER A 196 -8.00 12.22 34.36
CA SER A 196 -6.87 12.50 33.47
C SER A 196 -7.47 13.02 32.16
N HIS A 197 -7.13 14.23 31.76
CA HIS A 197 -7.73 14.91 30.61
C HIS A 197 -6.79 14.93 29.42
N VAL A 198 -5.58 15.43 29.61
CA VAL A 198 -4.60 15.61 28.54
C VAL A 198 -3.21 15.21 29.02
N ARG A 199 -2.43 14.60 28.12
CA ARG A 199 -0.99 14.36 28.29
C ARG A 199 -0.22 15.31 27.39
N LEU A 200 0.73 16.02 27.99
CA LEU A 200 1.64 16.93 27.33
C LEU A 200 3.03 16.34 27.34
N GLU A 201 3.75 16.45 26.22
CA GLU A 201 5.11 15.95 26.11
C GLU A 201 5.97 16.91 25.30
N TRP A 202 7.25 17.00 25.65
CA TRP A 202 8.24 17.75 24.91
C TRP A 202 9.33 16.80 24.41
N ASP A 203 9.58 16.76 23.11
CA ASP A 203 10.62 15.90 22.52
C ASP A 203 11.97 16.63 22.33
N GLY A 204 12.08 17.86 22.85
CA GLY A 204 13.24 18.74 22.64
C GLY A 204 13.11 19.67 21.42
N ARG A 205 12.07 19.51 20.61
CA ARG A 205 11.83 20.33 19.41
C ARG A 205 10.39 20.80 19.29
N GLN A 206 9.43 19.97 19.67
CA GLN A 206 8.02 20.23 19.52
C GLN A 206 7.23 19.70 20.71
N MET A 207 6.17 20.43 21.06
CA MET A 207 5.20 20.01 22.03
C MET A 207 4.19 19.05 21.38
N TRP A 208 3.90 17.97 22.09
CA TRP A 208 2.91 16.99 21.70
C TRP A 208 1.80 16.98 22.72
N VAL A 209 0.57 16.93 22.22
CA VAL A 209 -0.64 16.96 23.02
C VAL A 209 -1.47 15.74 22.65
N THR A 210 -1.85 14.98 23.67
CA THR A 210 -2.72 13.81 23.52
C THR A 210 -3.92 13.99 24.46
N ASP A 211 -5.10 14.15 23.90
CA ASP A 211 -6.34 14.06 24.67
C ASP A 211 -6.55 12.61 25.13
N LEU A 212 -6.80 12.40 26.43
CA LEU A 212 -6.89 11.07 27.04
C LEU A 212 -8.32 10.51 27.05
N GLY A 213 -9.15 10.92 26.09
CA GLY A 213 -10.57 10.54 26.05
C GLY A 213 -11.41 11.42 26.96
N SER A 214 -11.15 12.73 26.93
CA SER A 214 -11.85 13.68 27.79
C SER A 214 -13.31 13.85 27.39
N THR A 215 -14.18 14.21 28.35
CA THR A 215 -15.61 14.38 28.08
C THR A 215 -15.90 15.67 27.30
N ASN A 216 -15.19 16.75 27.60
CA ASN A 216 -15.42 18.06 27.00
C ASN A 216 -14.47 18.37 25.84
N GLY A 217 -13.47 17.53 25.62
CA GLY A 217 -12.50 17.69 24.55
C GLY A 217 -11.35 18.63 24.89
N THR A 218 -10.29 18.51 24.08
CA THR A 218 -9.15 19.43 24.03
C THR A 218 -9.13 20.11 22.67
N PHE A 219 -8.92 21.43 22.64
CA PHE A 219 -8.87 22.22 21.42
C PHE A 219 -7.62 23.10 21.38
N VAL A 220 -7.12 23.36 20.18
CA VAL A 220 -6.07 24.37 19.94
C VAL A 220 -6.76 25.64 19.45
N ARG A 221 -6.59 26.76 20.17
CA ARG A 221 -7.16 28.04 19.77
C ARG A 221 -6.46 28.56 18.52
N GLY A 222 -7.20 28.65 17.42
CA GLY A 222 -6.75 29.26 16.17
C GLY A 222 -7.11 30.75 16.07
N ALA A 223 -6.63 31.43 15.02
CA ALA A 223 -6.91 32.85 14.77
C ALA A 223 -8.39 33.16 14.43
N GLY A 224 -9.21 32.14 14.19
CA GLY A 224 -10.64 32.28 13.90
C GLY A 224 -11.51 31.33 14.72
N ALA A 225 -11.25 30.02 14.62
CA ALA A 225 -11.96 28.99 15.37
C ALA A 225 -10.99 28.05 16.09
N SER A 226 -11.41 27.52 17.24
CA SER A 226 -10.70 26.47 17.96
C SER A 226 -10.78 25.16 17.18
N THR A 227 -9.64 24.49 17.01
CA THR A 227 -9.55 23.21 16.30
C THR A 227 -9.53 22.06 17.31
N PRO A 228 -10.46 21.09 17.26
CA PRO A 228 -10.47 19.97 18.18
C PRO A 228 -9.29 19.03 17.94
N LEU A 229 -8.73 18.50 19.03
CA LEU A 229 -7.79 17.38 18.98
C LEU A 229 -8.56 16.06 19.04
N LEU A 230 -8.11 15.09 18.25
CA LEU A 230 -8.72 13.76 18.25
C LEU A 230 -8.29 12.99 19.53
N PRO A 231 -9.25 12.36 20.25
CA PRO A 231 -8.94 11.54 21.42
C PRO A 231 -7.94 10.43 21.12
N HIS A 232 -7.01 10.21 22.05
CA HIS A 232 -5.95 9.21 22.00
C HIS A 232 -4.98 9.35 20.81
N GLN A 233 -5.04 10.46 20.07
CA GLN A 233 -4.12 10.77 19.00
C GLN A 233 -3.08 11.79 19.44
N ARG A 234 -1.81 11.38 19.40
CA ARG A 234 -0.67 12.24 19.71
C ARG A 234 -0.50 13.30 18.60
N THR A 235 -0.87 14.54 18.92
CA THR A 235 -0.94 15.63 17.93
C THR A 235 0.19 16.64 18.17
N PRO A 236 0.98 16.97 17.13
CA PRO A 236 2.03 17.98 17.24
C PRO A 236 1.41 19.37 17.30
N VAL A 237 1.77 20.16 18.30
CA VAL A 237 1.25 21.51 18.52
C VAL A 237 2.40 22.52 18.55
N PRO A 238 2.31 23.68 17.86
CA PRO A 238 3.30 24.73 17.97
C PRO A 238 3.40 25.28 19.39
N THR A 239 4.55 25.84 19.75
CA THR A 239 4.65 26.72 20.91
C THR A 239 3.98 28.08 20.63
N ASP A 240 3.75 28.89 21.66
CA ASP A 240 2.99 30.16 21.56
C ASP A 240 1.52 30.04 21.15
N VAL A 241 0.89 28.91 21.51
CA VAL A 241 -0.56 28.70 21.34
C VAL A 241 -1.29 28.67 22.67
N VAL A 242 -2.62 28.79 22.60
CA VAL A 242 -3.52 28.54 23.73
C VAL A 242 -4.26 27.23 23.48
N LEU A 243 -4.18 26.31 24.44
CA LEU A 243 -4.99 25.11 24.50
C LEU A 243 -6.23 25.38 25.36
N GLU A 244 -7.38 24.94 24.86
CA GLU A 244 -8.64 24.89 25.61
C GLU A 244 -8.84 23.44 26.05
N ILE A 245 -8.85 23.19 27.35
CA ILE A 245 -8.91 21.86 27.95
C ILE A 245 -10.17 21.83 28.82
N GLY A 246 -11.26 21.27 28.30
CA GLY A 246 -12.59 21.58 28.83
C GLY A 246 -12.83 23.10 28.80
N ASP A 247 -13.20 23.69 29.94
CA ASP A 247 -13.43 25.14 30.04
C ASP A 247 -12.18 25.92 30.52
N ARG A 248 -11.04 25.23 30.65
CA ARG A 248 -9.78 25.80 31.13
C ARG A 248 -8.87 26.17 29.99
N THR A 249 -8.00 27.15 30.21
CA THR A 249 -7.02 27.57 29.21
C THR A 249 -5.59 27.43 29.69
N LEU A 250 -4.74 26.89 28.81
CA LEU A 250 -3.32 26.70 29.01
C LEU A 250 -2.56 27.37 27.88
N THR A 251 -1.74 28.37 28.19
CA THR A 251 -0.90 29.04 27.21
C THR A 251 0.48 28.40 27.21
N VAL A 252 0.93 27.93 26.05
CA VAL A 252 2.27 27.39 25.86
C VAL A 252 3.17 28.53 25.42
N ARG A 253 4.29 28.75 26.10
CA ARG A 253 5.31 29.73 25.71
C ARG A 253 6.63 29.04 25.42
N ASP A 254 7.34 29.53 24.42
CA ASP A 254 8.76 29.18 24.25
C ASP A 254 9.54 29.50 25.52
N ALA A 255 10.62 28.77 25.77
CA ALA A 255 11.50 29.14 26.86
C ALA A 255 12.13 30.50 26.56
N ALA A 256 12.15 31.37 27.56
CA ALA A 256 12.83 32.67 27.49
C ALA A 256 14.35 32.50 27.52
#